data_AF-A0A1W1E7W2-F1
#
_entry.id   AF-A0A1W1E7W2-F1
#
_cell.length_a   1.000
_cell.length_b   1.000
_cell.length_c   1.000
_cell.angle_alpha   90.00
_cell.angle_beta   90.00
_cell.angle_gamma   90.00
#
_symmetry.space_group_name_H-M   'P 1'
#
loop_
_entity.id
_entity.type
_entity.pdbx_description
1 polymer ?
#
loop_
_entity_poly.entity_id
_entity_poly.type
_entity_poly.pdbx_seq_one_letter_code
_entity_poly.pdbx_strand_id
1 'polypeptide(L)'
;MFEELRPHLAELRKHLGLSVLSVFIAFIVTFTFHNAILTWITQPLNDALTQVGRIIESQSKTTWKMKQQETNQTVKLPSSTALKLSRQLDEASHEAQSKLARLLKDAAKSADELAVMLKDMENNSSNGLSPHNTFNGQITTHQVGGAFFVALKVSFFAALLLAMPFILWQLWLFVAPGLYSHEKKMVLPFVIGGSIMFLLGVLFAYYIVTPFGFQFLITFGSFLYTPLINIEDYVGFFTKIMMGFGIAFELPVFAYFLALLGLVTDRILKDFFKYAIVIIFLIAALLTPPDVLTQLLMAAPLVILYGVSILIVAAVNPEKPEEDEDEECDSDTSQKA
;
A
#
# COMPACT_ATOMS: atom_id res chain seq x y z
N MET A 1 45.71 -21.81 -1.44
CA MET A 1 44.45 -21.17 -0.99
C MET A 1 43.77 -20.34 -2.09
N PHE A 2 44.41 -19.31 -2.68
CA PHE A 2 43.76 -18.54 -3.76
C PHE A 2 43.62 -19.27 -5.11
N GLU A 3 44.46 -20.26 -5.40
CA GLU A 3 44.39 -21.01 -6.67
C GLU A 3 43.21 -21.98 -6.75
N GLU A 4 42.73 -22.50 -5.61
CA GLU A 4 41.51 -23.33 -5.53
C GLU A 4 40.23 -22.49 -5.69
N LEU A 5 40.27 -21.20 -5.36
CA LEU A 5 39.11 -20.30 -5.46
C LEU A 5 38.93 -19.69 -6.86
N ARG A 6 39.99 -19.61 -7.68
CA ARG A 6 39.92 -19.08 -9.06
C ARG A 6 38.82 -19.73 -9.92
N PRO A 7 38.68 -21.08 -9.98
CA PRO A 7 37.63 -21.69 -10.79
C PRO A 7 36.23 -21.34 -10.29
N HIS A 8 36.01 -21.29 -8.97
CA HIS A 8 34.71 -20.95 -8.40
C HIS A 8 34.34 -19.47 -8.63
N LEU A 9 35.32 -18.55 -8.53
CA LEU A 9 35.12 -17.14 -8.87
C LEU A 9 34.83 -16.92 -10.36
N ALA A 10 35.42 -17.73 -11.24
CA ALA A 10 35.15 -17.68 -12.68
C ALA A 10 33.70 -18.13 -12.99
N GLU A 11 33.22 -19.16 -12.30
CA GLU A 11 31.85 -19.63 -12.39
C GLU A 11 30.86 -18.58 -11.87
N LEU A 12 31.12 -17.99 -10.71
CA LEU A 12 30.31 -16.88 -10.16
C LEU A 12 30.18 -15.73 -11.16
N ARG A 13 31.30 -15.27 -11.73
CA ARG A 13 31.31 -14.17 -12.70
C ARG A 13 30.47 -14.51 -13.93
N LYS A 14 30.56 -15.75 -14.43
CA LYS A 14 29.80 -16.21 -15.58
C LYS A 14 28.29 -16.16 -15.31
N HIS A 15 27.83 -16.74 -14.20
CA HIS A 15 26.41 -16.74 -13.83
C HIS A 15 25.89 -15.34 -13.55
N LEU A 16 26.66 -14.52 -12.82
CA LEU A 16 26.31 -13.12 -12.58
C LEU A 16 26.20 -12.33 -13.89
N GLY A 17 27.15 -12.51 -14.82
CA GLY A 17 27.12 -11.85 -16.12
C GLY A 17 25.89 -12.24 -16.95
N LEU A 18 25.50 -13.52 -16.93
CA LEU A 18 24.28 -14.02 -17.58
C LEU A 18 23.02 -13.43 -16.95
N SER A 19 22.93 -13.37 -15.62
CA SER A 19 21.79 -12.76 -14.92
C SER A 19 21.66 -11.28 -15.25
N VAL A 20 22.76 -10.52 -15.24
CA VAL A 20 22.76 -9.10 -15.62
C VAL A 20 22.34 -8.92 -17.08
N LEU A 21 22.84 -9.76 -17.99
CA LEU A 21 22.44 -9.73 -19.40
C LEU A 21 20.94 -10.00 -19.56
N SER A 22 20.37 -10.96 -18.83
CA SER A 22 18.94 -11.24 -18.89
C SER A 22 18.08 -10.05 -18.44
N VAL A 23 18.50 -9.32 -17.40
CA VAL A 23 17.82 -8.12 -16.93
C VAL A 23 17.90 -7.03 -18.00
N PHE A 24 19.04 -6.88 -18.66
CA PHE A 24 19.21 -5.89 -19.73
C PHE A 24 18.33 -6.20 -20.95
N ILE A 25 18.26 -7.46 -21.36
CA ILE A 25 17.37 -7.89 -22.45
C ILE A 25 15.90 -7.65 -22.06
N ALA A 26 15.51 -8.06 -20.86
CA ALA A 26 14.16 -7.83 -20.34
C ALA A 26 13.83 -6.34 -20.27
N PHE A 27 14.81 -5.49 -19.92
CA PHE A 27 14.66 -4.03 -19.84
C PHE A 27 14.35 -3.40 -21.19
N ILE A 28 15.05 -3.81 -22.25
CA ILE A 28 14.75 -3.32 -23.60
C ILE A 28 13.30 -3.64 -23.98
N VAL A 29 12.84 -4.86 -23.66
CA VAL A 29 11.46 -5.29 -23.93
C VAL A 29 10.48 -4.47 -23.10
N THR A 30 10.62 -4.41 -21.77
CA THR A 30 9.67 -3.71 -20.89
C THR A 30 9.68 -2.20 -21.08
N PHE A 31 10.79 -1.60 -21.51
CA PHE A 31 10.88 -0.19 -21.84
C PHE A 31 9.93 0.19 -23.00
N THR A 32 9.71 -0.70 -23.97
CA THR A 32 8.73 -0.44 -25.04
C THR A 32 7.28 -0.41 -24.52
N PHE A 33 6.98 -1.14 -23.44
CA PHE A 33 5.65 -1.25 -22.84
C PHE A 33 5.50 -0.42 -21.55
N HIS A 34 6.38 0.55 -21.29
CA HIS A 34 6.39 1.31 -20.02
C HIS A 34 5.06 2.00 -19.70
N ASN A 35 4.33 2.49 -20.72
CA ASN A 35 3.02 3.13 -20.53
C ASN A 35 1.99 2.16 -19.95
N ALA A 36 1.92 0.94 -20.49
CA ALA A 36 0.99 -0.08 -20.00
C ALA A 36 1.33 -0.50 -18.56
N ILE A 37 2.62 -0.69 -18.29
CA ILE A 37 3.09 -1.03 -16.95
C ILE A 37 2.78 0.10 -15.96
N LEU A 38 2.99 1.36 -16.35
CA LEU A 38 2.68 2.51 -15.51
C LEU A 38 1.19 2.57 -15.19
N THR A 39 0.32 2.37 -16.18
CA THR A 39 -1.14 2.34 -15.93
C THR A 39 -1.53 1.24 -14.95
N TRP A 40 -0.94 0.04 -15.08
CA TRP A 40 -1.16 -1.07 -14.16
C TRP A 40 -0.68 -0.73 -12.75
N ILE A 41 0.55 -0.21 -12.61
CA ILE A 41 1.13 0.18 -11.32
C ILE A 41 0.26 1.25 -10.65
N THR A 42 -0.25 2.24 -11.38
CA THR A 42 -1.06 3.33 -10.79
C THR A 42 -2.50 2.96 -10.44
N GLN A 43 -2.99 1.78 -10.84
CA GLN A 43 -4.39 1.42 -10.64
C GLN A 43 -4.81 1.41 -9.15
N PRO A 44 -4.06 0.80 -8.21
CA PRO A 44 -4.42 0.81 -6.79
C PRO A 44 -4.44 2.23 -6.20
N LEU A 45 -3.60 3.13 -6.72
CA LEU A 45 -3.58 4.53 -6.29
C LEU A 45 -4.86 5.25 -6.71
N ASN A 46 -5.29 5.07 -7.97
CA ASN A 46 -6.50 5.68 -8.49
C ASN A 46 -7.74 5.20 -7.72
N ASP A 47 -7.78 3.91 -7.39
CA ASP A 47 -8.85 3.34 -6.57
C ASP A 47 -8.88 3.92 -5.15
N ALA A 48 -7.72 4.14 -4.53
CA ALA A 48 -7.63 4.76 -3.21
C ALA A 48 -8.01 6.27 -3.24
N LEU A 49 -7.57 7.00 -4.26
CA LEU A 49 -7.88 8.43 -4.44
C LEU A 49 -9.39 8.66 -4.69
N THR A 50 -10.05 7.82 -5.48
CA THR A 50 -11.49 7.92 -5.73
C THR A 50 -12.32 7.64 -4.47
N GLN A 51 -11.87 6.74 -3.59
CA GLN A 51 -12.50 6.52 -2.29
C GLN A 51 -12.42 7.77 -1.39
N VAL A 52 -11.25 8.39 -1.29
CA VAL A 52 -11.08 9.60 -0.50
C VAL A 52 -11.86 10.78 -1.08
N GLY A 53 -11.93 10.90 -2.41
CA GLY A 53 -12.80 11.87 -3.06
C GLY A 53 -14.26 11.75 -2.63
N ARG A 54 -14.78 10.52 -2.55
CA ARG A 54 -16.14 10.25 -2.03
C ARG A 54 -16.30 10.59 -0.54
N ILE A 55 -15.28 10.31 0.29
CA ILE A 55 -15.29 10.64 1.72
C ILE A 55 -15.34 12.15 1.92
N ILE A 56 -14.46 12.90 1.26
CA ILE A 56 -14.42 14.38 1.33
C ILE A 56 -15.75 14.97 0.83
N GLU A 57 -16.30 14.45 -0.28
CA GLU A 57 -17.60 14.88 -0.79
C GLU A 57 -18.72 14.63 0.24
N SER A 58 -18.74 13.46 0.88
CA SER A 58 -19.73 13.12 1.91
C SER A 58 -19.61 14.00 3.17
N GLN A 59 -18.38 14.32 3.61
CA GLN A 59 -18.12 15.22 4.73
C GLN A 59 -18.60 16.62 4.41
N SER A 60 -18.29 17.14 3.21
CA SER A 60 -18.76 18.44 2.76
C SER A 60 -20.29 18.52 2.78
N LYS A 61 -20.99 17.52 2.22
CA LYS A 61 -22.46 17.44 2.22
C LYS A 61 -23.03 17.45 3.65
N THR A 62 -22.35 16.82 4.60
CA THR A 62 -22.78 16.76 6.00
C THR A 62 -22.55 18.09 6.71
N THR A 63 -21.41 18.75 6.49
CA THR A 63 -21.13 20.11 7.00
C THR A 63 -22.11 21.14 6.45
N TRP A 64 -22.45 21.08 5.15
CA TRP A 64 -23.47 21.93 4.55
C TRP A 64 -24.84 21.69 5.17
N LYS A 65 -25.21 20.43 5.44
CA LYS A 65 -26.48 20.09 6.13
C LYS A 65 -26.52 20.60 7.56
N MET A 66 -25.43 20.49 8.33
CA MET A 66 -25.36 21.06 9.69
C MET A 66 -25.48 22.58 9.67
N LYS A 67 -24.77 23.25 8.75
CA LYS A 67 -24.82 24.72 8.59
C LYS A 67 -26.19 25.20 8.10
N GLN A 68 -26.85 24.46 7.20
CA GLN A 68 -28.25 24.71 6.83
C GLN A 68 -29.21 24.52 7.99
N GLN A 69 -28.97 23.52 8.85
CA GLN A 69 -29.82 23.24 10.00
C GLN A 69 -29.68 24.33 11.08
N GLU A 70 -28.48 24.86 11.31
CA GLU A 70 -28.27 26.05 12.16
C GLU A 70 -28.89 27.31 11.53
N THR A 71 -28.77 27.50 10.21
CA THR A 71 -29.35 28.65 9.50
C THR A 71 -30.89 28.60 9.50
N ASN A 72 -31.49 27.41 9.36
CA ASN A 72 -32.94 27.19 9.42
C ASN A 72 -33.54 27.32 10.82
N GLN A 73 -32.72 27.54 11.85
CA GLN A 73 -33.18 27.72 13.22
C GLN A 73 -33.37 29.19 13.62
N THR A 74 -33.09 30.14 12.72
CA THR A 74 -33.50 31.54 12.89
C THR A 74 -34.36 31.96 11.71
N VAL A 75 -35.53 32.53 12.04
CA VAL A 75 -36.53 33.09 11.11
C VAL A 75 -37.53 32.07 10.51
N LYS A 76 -38.21 31.30 11.37
CA LYS A 76 -39.61 30.94 11.09
C LYS A 76 -40.50 32.13 11.46
N LEU A 77 -40.81 33.01 10.51
CA LEU A 77 -41.96 33.92 10.71
C LEU A 77 -43.22 33.05 10.75
N PRO A 78 -44.03 33.09 11.83
CA PRO A 78 -45.27 32.34 11.89
C PRO A 78 -46.16 32.79 10.72
N SER A 79 -46.73 31.84 9.97
CA SER A 79 -47.66 32.12 8.87
C SER A 79 -48.86 32.96 9.32
N SER A 80 -49.22 32.88 10.61
CA SER A 80 -50.24 33.73 11.24
C SER A 80 -49.80 35.19 11.40
N THR A 81 -48.50 35.47 11.55
CA THR A 81 -47.95 36.83 11.64
C THR A 81 -47.93 37.48 10.26
N ALA A 82 -47.51 36.76 9.22
CA ALA A 82 -47.53 37.26 7.84
C ALA A 82 -48.96 37.58 7.36
N LEU A 83 -49.92 36.72 7.71
CA LEU A 83 -51.34 36.88 7.34
C LEU A 83 -52.05 37.97 8.17
N LYS A 84 -51.63 38.19 9.42
CA LYS A 84 -52.07 39.34 10.22
C LYS A 84 -51.49 40.65 9.69
N LEU A 85 -50.23 40.65 9.28
CA LEU A 85 -49.55 41.83 8.75
C LEU A 85 -50.14 42.21 7.39
N SER A 86 -50.44 41.24 6.51
CA SER A 86 -51.11 41.51 5.24
C SER A 86 -52.55 42.02 5.43
N ARG A 87 -53.30 41.48 6.40
CA ARG A 87 -54.64 42.00 6.74
C ARG A 87 -54.60 43.40 7.34
N GLN A 88 -53.66 43.67 8.24
CA GLN A 88 -53.50 45.01 8.83
C GLN A 88 -53.00 46.03 7.79
N LEU A 89 -52.21 45.60 6.80
CA LEU A 89 -51.82 46.46 5.68
C LEU A 89 -53.01 46.77 4.75
N ASP A 90 -53.87 45.79 4.50
CA ASP A 90 -55.05 45.93 3.65
C ASP A 90 -56.10 46.85 4.30
N GLU A 91 -56.33 46.69 5.61
CA GLU A 91 -57.23 47.51 6.42
C GLU A 91 -56.70 48.95 6.57
N ALA A 92 -55.39 49.14 6.78
CA ALA A 92 -54.76 50.46 6.79
C ALA A 92 -54.75 51.15 5.42
N SER A 93 -54.79 50.39 4.31
CA SER A 93 -54.87 50.95 2.95
C SER A 93 -56.26 51.53 2.64
N HIS A 94 -57.30 51.01 3.29
CA HIS A 94 -58.69 51.44 3.10
C HIS A 94 -59.02 52.74 3.86
N GLU A 95 -58.29 53.05 4.94
CA GLU A 95 -58.54 54.22 5.79
C GLU A 95 -57.56 55.38 5.55
N ALA A 96 -56.47 55.16 4.79
CA ALA A 96 -55.42 56.16 4.62
C ALA A 96 -55.56 57.03 3.35
N GLN A 97 -55.26 58.32 3.49
CA GLN A 97 -55.20 59.28 2.37
C GLN A 97 -54.41 58.73 1.17
N SER A 98 -54.84 59.08 -0.04
CA SER A 98 -54.41 58.51 -1.34
C SER A 98 -52.89 58.39 -1.56
N LYS A 99 -52.08 59.20 -0.87
CA LYS A 99 -50.62 59.15 -0.94
C LYS A 99 -50.01 58.02 -0.10
N LEU A 100 -50.60 57.71 1.06
CA LEU A 100 -50.15 56.65 1.96
C LEU A 100 -50.58 55.27 1.45
N ALA A 101 -51.80 55.16 0.89
CA ALA A 101 -52.26 53.96 0.20
C ALA A 101 -51.38 53.57 -1.01
N ARG A 102 -50.87 54.56 -1.77
CA ARG A 102 -49.91 54.31 -2.85
C ARG A 102 -48.57 53.79 -2.33
N LEU A 103 -48.01 54.41 -1.29
CA LEU A 103 -46.75 53.98 -0.69
C LEU A 103 -46.82 52.57 -0.08
N LEU A 104 -47.96 52.19 0.52
CA LEU A 104 -48.17 50.84 1.03
C LEU A 104 -48.30 49.81 -0.09
N LYS A 105 -48.97 50.16 -1.20
CA LYS A 105 -49.07 49.29 -2.36
C LYS A 105 -47.72 49.08 -3.06
N ASP A 106 -46.92 50.14 -3.15
CA ASP A 106 -45.56 50.07 -3.70
C ASP A 106 -44.65 49.26 -2.78
N ALA A 107 -44.78 49.40 -1.46
CA ALA A 107 -44.07 48.58 -0.48
C ALA A 107 -44.46 47.10 -0.55
N ALA A 108 -45.76 46.79 -0.65
CA ALA A 108 -46.24 45.41 -0.79
C ALA A 108 -45.72 44.77 -2.08
N LYS A 109 -45.71 45.52 -3.19
CA LYS A 109 -45.15 45.06 -4.46
C LYS A 109 -43.64 44.80 -4.37
N SER A 110 -42.90 45.68 -3.69
CA SER A 110 -41.46 45.46 -3.46
C SER A 110 -41.19 44.24 -2.57
N ALA A 111 -42.06 43.93 -1.60
CA ALA A 111 -41.93 42.72 -0.79
C ALA A 111 -42.17 41.43 -1.60
N ASP A 112 -43.12 41.48 -2.54
CA ASP A 112 -43.40 40.36 -3.46
C ASP A 112 -42.24 40.14 -4.45
N GLU A 113 -41.65 41.23 -4.96
CA GLU A 113 -40.44 41.19 -5.79
C GLU A 113 -39.24 40.61 -5.01
N LEU A 114 -39.08 40.95 -3.74
CA LEU A 114 -38.05 40.36 -2.87
C LEU A 114 -38.32 38.87 -2.63
N ALA A 115 -39.58 38.46 -2.45
CA ALA A 115 -39.94 37.05 -2.28
C ALA A 115 -39.63 36.22 -3.54
N VAL A 116 -39.86 36.78 -4.73
CA VAL A 116 -39.49 36.17 -6.01
C VAL A 116 -37.97 36.09 -6.15
N MET A 117 -37.23 37.17 -5.84
CA MET A 117 -35.77 37.17 -5.88
C MET A 117 -35.15 36.15 -4.92
N LEU A 118 -35.71 35.99 -3.71
CA LEU A 118 -35.24 34.98 -2.76
C LEU A 118 -35.52 33.56 -3.28
N LYS A 119 -36.68 33.33 -3.91
CA LYS A 119 -37.01 32.04 -4.53
C LYS A 119 -36.12 31.73 -5.73
N ASP A 120 -35.76 32.73 -6.51
CA ASP A 120 -34.81 32.60 -7.62
C ASP A 120 -33.37 32.39 -7.13
N MET A 121 -32.97 33.05 -6.03
CA MET A 121 -31.69 32.76 -5.36
C MET A 121 -31.65 31.35 -4.77
N GLU A 122 -32.74 30.83 -4.21
CA GLU A 122 -32.81 29.45 -3.70
C GLU A 122 -32.71 28.42 -4.85
N ASN A 123 -33.40 28.67 -5.97
CA ASN A 123 -33.30 27.86 -7.19
C ASN A 123 -31.96 27.98 -7.92
N ASN A 124 -31.23 29.09 -7.76
CA ASN A 124 -29.92 29.29 -8.37
C ASN A 124 -28.77 28.85 -7.44
N SER A 125 -28.99 28.83 -6.12
CA SER A 125 -28.06 28.25 -5.14
C SER A 125 -28.01 26.73 -5.24
N SER A 126 -29.13 26.08 -5.57
CA SER A 126 -29.15 24.64 -5.89
C SER A 126 -28.42 24.28 -7.19
N ASN A 127 -28.27 25.22 -8.12
CA ASN A 127 -27.51 25.03 -9.37
C ASN A 127 -26.08 25.60 -9.33
N GLY A 128 -25.76 26.51 -8.40
CA GLY A 128 -24.45 27.16 -8.27
C GLY A 128 -23.50 26.52 -7.26
N LEU A 129 -23.99 25.59 -6.44
CA LEU A 129 -23.20 24.90 -5.42
C LEU A 129 -23.20 23.40 -5.71
N SER A 130 -22.87 23.03 -6.94
CA SER A 130 -22.38 21.67 -7.16
C SER A 130 -21.05 21.53 -6.42
N PRO A 131 -20.90 20.64 -5.42
CA PRO A 131 -19.59 20.18 -5.00
C PRO A 131 -19.07 19.20 -6.07
N HIS A 132 -19.07 19.60 -7.34
CA HIS A 132 -18.33 18.93 -8.39
C HIS A 132 -16.92 19.52 -8.47
N ASN A 133 -16.31 19.78 -7.31
CA ASN A 133 -14.88 19.52 -7.21
C ASN A 133 -14.79 18.00 -7.14
N THR A 134 -14.85 17.35 -8.31
CA THR A 134 -14.23 16.04 -8.46
C THR A 134 -12.86 16.19 -7.82
N PHE A 135 -12.64 15.59 -6.66
CA PHE A 135 -11.34 15.52 -6.04
C PHE A 135 -10.46 14.74 -7.02
N ASN A 136 -9.92 15.46 -7.97
CA ASN A 136 -9.06 14.95 -9.00
C ASN A 136 -7.69 15.05 -8.34
N GLY A 137 -7.34 14.02 -7.56
CA GLY A 137 -6.00 13.91 -6.99
C GLY A 137 -5.02 14.10 -8.14
N GLN A 138 -4.41 15.29 -8.21
CA GLN A 138 -3.66 15.67 -9.40
C GLN A 138 -2.31 15.00 -9.29
N ILE A 139 -2.06 14.02 -10.16
CA ILE A 139 -0.76 13.38 -10.28
C ILE A 139 0.18 14.44 -10.85
N THR A 140 1.12 14.89 -10.03
CA THR A 140 2.10 15.92 -10.40
C THR A 140 3.50 15.34 -10.46
N THR A 141 4.38 16.00 -11.19
CA THR A 141 5.82 15.72 -11.20
C THR A 141 6.56 16.98 -10.81
N HIS A 142 7.50 16.86 -9.86
CA HIS A 142 8.24 18.02 -9.35
C HIS A 142 9.46 18.37 -10.22
N GLN A 143 9.86 17.49 -11.15
CA GLN A 143 11.07 17.64 -11.94
C GLN A 143 10.77 17.64 -13.45
N VAL A 144 11.51 18.44 -14.21
CA VAL A 144 11.39 18.53 -15.68
C VAL A 144 11.60 17.17 -16.38
N GLY A 145 12.48 16.32 -15.82
CA GLY A 145 12.72 14.95 -16.29
C GLY A 145 11.97 13.85 -15.52
N GLY A 146 11.08 14.20 -14.58
CA GLY A 146 10.50 13.23 -13.65
C GLY A 146 9.71 12.12 -14.35
N ALA A 147 8.93 12.47 -15.38
CA ALA A 147 8.20 11.48 -16.18
C ALA A 147 9.12 10.46 -16.89
N PHE A 148 10.28 10.91 -17.37
CA PHE A 148 11.28 10.04 -17.99
C PHE A 148 11.93 9.12 -16.96
N PHE A 149 12.33 9.65 -15.80
CA PHE A 149 12.90 8.82 -14.72
C PHE A 149 11.90 7.81 -14.16
N VAL A 150 10.62 8.18 -14.10
CA VAL A 150 9.54 7.26 -13.74
C VAL A 150 9.45 6.13 -14.77
N ALA A 151 9.42 6.46 -16.07
CA ALA A 151 9.40 5.45 -17.12
C ALA A 151 10.61 4.50 -17.05
N LEU A 152 11.81 5.04 -16.78
CA LEU A 152 13.03 4.25 -16.56
C LEU A 152 12.92 3.33 -15.33
N LYS A 153 12.46 3.85 -14.17
CA LYS A 153 12.30 3.07 -12.94
C LYS A 153 11.30 1.94 -13.11
N VAL A 154 10.15 2.23 -13.71
CA VAL A 154 9.07 1.25 -13.94
C VAL A 154 9.52 0.15 -14.89
N SER A 155 10.15 0.51 -16.00
CA SER A 155 10.65 -0.47 -16.97
C SER A 155 11.75 -1.34 -16.39
N PHE A 156 12.69 -0.76 -15.62
CA PHE A 156 13.74 -1.51 -14.92
C PHE A 156 13.16 -2.48 -13.88
N PHE A 157 12.19 -2.03 -13.10
CA PHE A 157 11.51 -2.88 -12.13
C PHE A 157 10.80 -4.06 -12.81
N ALA A 158 10.00 -3.79 -13.85
CA ALA A 158 9.31 -4.82 -14.61
C ALA A 158 10.28 -5.80 -15.28
N ALA A 159 11.42 -5.30 -15.76
CA ALA A 159 12.48 -6.12 -16.33
C ALA A 159 13.04 -7.10 -15.31
N LEU A 160 13.27 -6.62 -14.08
CA LEU A 160 13.76 -7.43 -12.99
C LEU A 160 12.73 -8.50 -12.65
N LEU A 161 11.44 -8.15 -12.48
CA LEU A 161 10.36 -9.14 -12.25
C LEU A 161 10.30 -10.21 -13.33
N LEU A 162 10.40 -9.83 -14.61
CA LEU A 162 10.36 -10.76 -15.73
C LEU A 162 11.60 -11.67 -15.76
N ALA A 163 12.77 -11.12 -15.41
CA ALA A 163 14.04 -11.85 -15.37
C ALA A 163 14.17 -12.75 -14.13
N MET A 164 13.36 -12.56 -13.07
CA MET A 164 13.50 -13.29 -11.80
C MET A 164 13.55 -14.81 -11.92
N PRO A 165 12.69 -15.50 -12.70
CA PRO A 165 12.79 -16.95 -12.85
C PRO A 165 14.15 -17.41 -13.39
N PHE A 166 14.72 -16.62 -14.31
CA PHE A 166 16.05 -16.88 -14.85
C PHE A 166 17.15 -16.54 -13.84
N ILE A 167 17.02 -15.44 -13.09
CA ILE A 167 17.96 -15.07 -12.03
C ILE A 167 18.03 -16.17 -10.97
N LEU A 168 16.87 -16.67 -10.52
CA LEU A 168 16.79 -17.78 -9.56
C LEU A 168 17.41 -19.04 -10.14
N TRP A 169 17.14 -19.37 -11.41
CA TRP A 169 17.80 -20.49 -12.08
C TRP A 169 19.33 -20.39 -12.03
N GLN A 170 19.89 -19.21 -12.32
CA GLN A 170 21.35 -19.02 -12.26
C GLN A 170 21.90 -18.99 -10.84
N LEU A 171 21.15 -18.43 -9.89
CA LEU A 171 21.52 -18.43 -8.49
C LEU A 171 21.64 -19.87 -7.96
N TRP A 172 20.67 -20.72 -8.26
CA TRP A 172 20.67 -22.10 -7.84
C TRP A 172 21.70 -22.96 -8.58
N LEU A 173 21.94 -22.71 -9.87
CA LEU A 173 23.04 -23.35 -10.60
C LEU A 173 24.41 -22.99 -10.03
N PHE A 174 24.57 -21.79 -9.46
CA PHE A 174 25.80 -21.41 -8.77
C PHE A 174 25.96 -22.12 -7.42
N VAL A 175 24.87 -22.45 -6.73
CA VAL A 175 24.88 -23.20 -5.46
C VAL A 175 25.06 -24.71 -5.70
N ALA A 176 24.56 -25.24 -6.82
CA ALA A 176 24.60 -26.66 -7.16
C ALA A 176 25.98 -27.36 -7.12
N PRO A 177 27.12 -26.72 -7.44
CA PRO A 177 28.46 -27.30 -7.27
C PRO A 177 28.79 -27.63 -5.82
N GLY A 178 28.20 -26.92 -4.85
CA GLY A 178 28.34 -27.20 -3.42
C GLY A 178 27.44 -28.33 -2.90
N LEU A 179 26.54 -28.85 -3.74
CA LEU A 179 25.62 -29.95 -3.41
C LEU A 179 26.19 -31.31 -3.81
N TYR A 180 25.87 -32.36 -3.04
CA TYR A 180 26.24 -33.72 -3.39
C TYR A 180 25.60 -34.13 -4.72
N SER A 181 26.27 -34.98 -5.51
CA SER A 181 25.82 -35.39 -6.85
C SER A 181 24.40 -35.97 -6.89
N HIS A 182 23.92 -36.55 -5.78
CA HIS A 182 22.56 -37.08 -5.65
C HIS A 182 21.51 -36.00 -5.32
N GLU A 183 21.91 -34.86 -4.74
CA GLU A 183 21.05 -33.73 -4.36
C GLU A 183 20.86 -32.72 -5.49
N LYS A 184 21.74 -32.73 -6.51
CA LYS A 184 21.66 -31.85 -7.67
C LYS A 184 20.32 -31.92 -8.41
N LYS A 185 19.60 -33.04 -8.31
CA LYS A 185 18.26 -33.20 -8.90
C LYS A 185 17.21 -32.34 -8.18
N MET A 186 17.45 -31.93 -6.93
CA MET A 186 16.54 -31.08 -6.16
C MET A 186 16.62 -29.61 -6.58
N VAL A 187 17.65 -29.19 -7.32
CA VAL A 187 17.76 -27.81 -7.83
C VAL A 187 16.56 -27.41 -8.68
N LEU A 188 16.04 -28.30 -9.53
CA LEU A 188 14.91 -28.01 -10.40
C LEU A 188 13.61 -27.67 -9.62
N PRO A 189 13.13 -28.50 -8.67
CA PRO A 189 11.96 -28.13 -7.87
C PRO A 189 12.19 -26.89 -7.00
N PHE A 190 13.42 -26.62 -6.56
CA PHE A 190 13.75 -25.37 -5.86
C PHE A 190 13.60 -24.14 -6.76
N VAL A 191 14.09 -24.18 -8.01
CA VAL A 191 13.94 -23.04 -8.92
C VAL A 191 12.47 -22.81 -9.28
N ILE A 192 11.72 -23.88 -9.55
CA ILE A 192 10.29 -23.77 -9.88
C ILE A 192 9.52 -23.27 -8.65
N GLY A 193 9.75 -23.87 -7.48
CA GLY A 193 9.11 -23.49 -6.22
C GLY A 193 9.44 -22.04 -5.82
N GLY A 194 10.70 -21.64 -5.91
CA GLY A 194 11.15 -20.26 -5.69
C GLY A 194 10.49 -19.28 -6.66
N SER A 195 10.51 -19.59 -7.97
CA SER A 195 9.86 -18.74 -8.98
C SER A 195 8.36 -18.55 -8.71
N ILE A 196 7.66 -19.61 -8.28
CA ILE A 196 6.25 -19.54 -7.88
C ILE A 196 6.08 -18.72 -6.61
N MET A 197 6.94 -18.91 -5.60
CA MET A 197 6.86 -18.15 -4.35
C MET A 197 7.16 -16.67 -4.55
N PHE A 198 8.16 -16.33 -5.36
CA PHE A 198 8.44 -14.96 -5.75
C PHE A 198 7.22 -14.31 -6.40
N LEU A 199 6.63 -14.98 -7.40
CA LEU A 199 5.45 -14.48 -8.08
C LEU A 199 4.29 -14.29 -7.09
N LEU A 200 4.07 -15.26 -6.20
CA LEU A 200 3.07 -15.20 -5.15
C LEU A 200 3.32 -14.02 -4.19
N GLY A 201 4.57 -13.75 -3.83
CA GLY A 201 4.96 -12.60 -3.01
C GLY A 201 4.67 -11.26 -3.69
N VAL A 202 4.98 -11.15 -5.00
CA VAL A 202 4.65 -9.94 -5.79
C VAL A 202 3.13 -9.76 -5.92
N LEU A 203 2.38 -10.85 -6.16
CA LEU A 203 0.91 -10.80 -6.21
C LEU A 203 0.32 -10.41 -4.85
N PHE A 204 0.83 -10.99 -3.76
CA PHE A 204 0.43 -10.65 -2.40
C PHE A 204 0.67 -9.16 -2.10
N ALA A 205 1.84 -8.65 -2.48
CA ALA A 205 2.17 -7.24 -2.34
C ALA A 205 1.22 -6.33 -3.14
N TYR A 206 0.89 -6.70 -4.38
CA TYR A 206 0.01 -5.93 -5.26
C TYR A 206 -1.44 -5.91 -4.78
N TYR A 207 -2.01 -7.07 -4.49
CA TYR A 207 -3.45 -7.20 -4.22
C TYR A 207 -3.82 -6.98 -2.75
N ILE A 208 -2.90 -7.21 -1.81
CA ILE A 208 -3.18 -7.08 -0.38
C ILE A 208 -2.43 -5.87 0.15
N VAL A 209 -1.11 -5.90 0.19
CA VAL A 209 -0.33 -4.92 0.95
C VAL A 209 -0.50 -3.49 0.42
N THR A 210 -0.40 -3.33 -0.91
CA THR A 210 -0.47 -2.03 -1.58
C THR A 210 -1.79 -1.29 -1.34
N PRO A 211 -2.98 -1.87 -1.62
CA PRO A 211 -4.23 -1.19 -1.37
C PRO A 211 -4.45 -0.89 0.12
N PHE A 212 -4.11 -1.81 1.03
CA PHE A 212 -4.23 -1.55 2.47
C PHE A 212 -3.30 -0.40 2.93
N GLY A 213 -2.05 -0.39 2.46
CA GLY A 213 -1.08 0.65 2.79
C GLY A 213 -1.48 2.03 2.28
N PHE A 214 -1.88 2.14 1.01
CA PHE A 214 -2.31 3.42 0.45
C PHE A 214 -3.65 3.91 0.99
N GLN A 215 -4.61 3.01 1.19
CA GLN A 215 -5.88 3.38 1.82
C GLN A 215 -5.64 3.99 3.19
N PHE A 216 -4.76 3.39 4.00
CA PHE A 216 -4.40 3.94 5.30
C PHE A 216 -3.71 5.32 5.19
N LEU A 217 -2.64 5.43 4.38
CA LEU A 217 -1.87 6.67 4.21
C LEU A 217 -2.76 7.85 3.77
N ILE A 218 -3.61 7.62 2.77
CA ILE A 218 -4.45 8.69 2.22
C ILE A 218 -5.58 9.02 3.18
N THR A 219 -6.22 8.02 3.80
CA THR A 219 -7.29 8.27 4.79
C THR A 219 -6.76 9.06 5.97
N PHE A 220 -5.61 8.67 6.53
CA PHE A 220 -4.98 9.37 7.65
C PHE A 220 -4.62 10.82 7.28
N GLY A 221 -4.04 11.06 6.10
CA GLY A 221 -3.72 12.40 5.62
C GLY A 221 -4.94 13.28 5.31
N SER A 222 -6.03 12.67 4.83
CA SER A 222 -7.23 13.38 4.35
C SER A 222 -8.03 14.09 5.45
N PHE A 223 -7.81 13.76 6.72
CA PHE A 223 -8.47 14.44 7.83
C PHE A 223 -7.99 15.89 8.04
N LEU A 224 -6.78 16.21 7.60
CA LEU A 224 -6.13 17.50 7.87
C LEU A 224 -5.60 18.19 6.60
N TYR A 225 -5.28 17.45 5.54
CA TYR A 225 -4.59 17.98 4.36
C TYR A 225 -5.18 17.43 3.05
N THR A 226 -5.14 18.23 1.98
CA THR A 226 -5.44 17.76 0.63
C THR A 226 -4.24 16.98 0.08
N PRO A 227 -4.39 15.67 -0.25
CA PRO A 227 -3.26 14.86 -0.67
C PRO A 227 -2.79 15.27 -2.07
N LEU A 228 -1.55 15.76 -2.16
CA LEU A 228 -0.83 16.02 -3.40
C LEU A 228 0.19 14.90 -3.62
N ILE A 229 -0.14 13.95 -4.48
CA ILE A 229 0.70 12.76 -4.68
C ILE A 229 1.60 12.96 -5.90
N ASN A 230 2.92 12.87 -5.66
CA ASN A 230 3.92 12.84 -6.71
C ASN A 230 4.06 11.40 -7.25
N ILE A 231 4.04 11.26 -8.58
CA ILE A 231 4.17 9.97 -9.24
C ILE A 231 5.51 9.28 -8.98
N GLU A 232 6.58 10.04 -8.81
CA GLU A 232 7.92 9.47 -8.61
C GLU A 232 8.05 8.81 -7.24
N ASP A 233 7.53 9.48 -6.20
CA ASP A 233 7.50 8.94 -4.84
C ASP A 233 6.61 7.71 -4.76
N TYR A 234 5.45 7.77 -5.42
CA TYR A 234 4.54 6.64 -5.55
C TYR A 234 5.22 5.43 -6.19
N VAL A 235 5.80 5.60 -7.38
CA VAL A 235 6.46 4.51 -8.12
C VAL A 235 7.65 3.98 -7.34
N GLY A 236 8.43 4.84 -6.70
CA GLY A 236 9.56 4.44 -5.87
C GLY A 236 9.13 3.60 -4.68
N PHE A 237 8.08 4.03 -3.96
CA PHE A 237 7.52 3.28 -2.86
C PHE A 237 6.93 1.95 -3.32
N PHE A 238 6.05 1.96 -4.33
CA PHE A 238 5.45 0.76 -4.90
C PHE A 238 6.50 -0.27 -5.34
N THR A 239 7.52 0.16 -6.08
CA THR A 239 8.61 -0.70 -6.56
C THR A 239 9.35 -1.38 -5.40
N LYS A 240 9.66 -0.61 -4.34
CA LYS A 240 10.30 -1.15 -3.13
C LYS A 240 9.44 -2.19 -2.44
N ILE A 241 8.14 -1.93 -2.26
CA ILE A 241 7.20 -2.89 -1.67
C ILE A 241 7.20 -4.19 -2.46
N MET A 242 6.95 -4.12 -3.77
CA MET A 242 6.86 -5.31 -4.61
C MET A 242 8.13 -6.14 -4.59
N MET A 243 9.29 -5.47 -4.71
CA MET A 243 10.58 -6.15 -4.69
C MET A 243 10.88 -6.76 -3.31
N GLY A 244 10.62 -6.00 -2.24
CA GLY A 244 10.85 -6.44 -0.87
C GLY A 244 10.03 -7.68 -0.53
N PHE A 245 8.74 -7.70 -0.89
CA PHE A 245 7.88 -8.87 -0.68
C PHE A 245 8.22 -10.03 -1.60
N GLY A 246 8.52 -9.79 -2.87
CA GLY A 246 8.96 -10.85 -3.78
C GLY A 246 10.19 -11.58 -3.24
N ILE A 247 11.22 -10.83 -2.83
CA ILE A 247 12.45 -11.40 -2.23
C ILE A 247 12.15 -12.05 -0.87
N ALA A 248 11.32 -11.43 -0.04
CA ALA A 248 11.00 -12.01 1.26
C ALA A 248 10.26 -13.35 1.15
N PHE A 249 9.40 -13.51 0.14
CA PHE A 249 8.70 -14.77 -0.12
C PHE A 249 9.61 -15.93 -0.53
N GLU A 250 10.89 -15.66 -0.84
CA GLU A 250 11.90 -16.69 -1.01
C GLU A 250 12.42 -17.26 0.32
N LEU A 251 12.20 -16.56 1.45
CA LEU A 251 12.71 -16.99 2.77
C LEU A 251 12.30 -18.42 3.14
N PRO A 252 11.04 -18.88 2.97
CA PRO A 252 10.66 -20.26 3.27
C PRO A 252 11.37 -21.27 2.37
N VAL A 253 11.58 -20.94 1.10
CA VAL A 253 12.26 -21.81 0.12
C VAL A 253 13.74 -21.95 0.48
N PHE A 254 14.40 -20.83 0.82
CA PHE A 254 15.78 -20.83 1.30
C PHE A 254 15.93 -21.54 2.64
N ALA A 255 15.02 -21.33 3.60
CA ALA A 255 15.06 -22.00 4.90
C ALA A 255 14.90 -23.52 4.76
N TYR A 256 13.97 -23.97 3.93
CA TYR A 256 13.79 -25.39 3.61
C TYR A 256 15.06 -26.00 3.01
N PHE A 257 15.71 -25.29 2.08
CA PHE A 257 16.96 -25.75 1.49
C PHE A 257 18.10 -25.86 2.51
N LEU A 258 18.27 -24.86 3.36
CA LEU A 258 19.31 -24.88 4.40
C LEU A 258 19.07 -26.00 5.44
N ALA A 259 17.80 -26.29 5.74
CA ALA A 259 17.44 -27.41 6.60
C ALA A 259 17.74 -28.77 5.96
N LEU A 260 17.50 -28.91 4.66
CA LEU A 260 17.84 -30.13 3.92
C LEU A 260 19.35 -30.42 3.95
N LEU A 261 20.18 -29.38 3.90
CA LEU A 261 21.64 -29.49 4.03
C LEU A 261 22.12 -29.74 5.48
N GLY A 262 21.22 -29.73 6.46
CA GLY A 262 21.57 -29.84 7.87
C GLY A 262 22.31 -28.61 8.43
N LEU A 263 22.37 -27.50 7.68
CA LEU A 263 23.04 -26.26 8.13
C LEU A 263 22.22 -25.49 9.17
N VAL A 264 20.91 -25.77 9.20
CA VAL A 264 19.92 -25.03 9.97
C VAL A 264 18.94 -26.02 10.59
N THR A 265 18.74 -25.93 11.90
CA THR A 265 17.71 -26.67 12.65
C THR A 265 16.60 -25.73 13.11
N ASP A 266 15.47 -26.28 13.54
CA ASP A 266 14.35 -25.48 14.02
C ASP A 266 14.68 -24.72 15.30
N ARG A 267 15.55 -25.29 16.15
CA ARG A 267 16.11 -24.62 17.34
C ARG A 267 16.84 -23.32 16.97
N ILE A 268 17.72 -23.36 15.95
CA ILE A 268 18.45 -22.17 15.48
C ILE A 268 17.50 -21.06 15.05
N LEU A 269 16.46 -21.35 14.26
CA LEU A 269 15.51 -20.31 13.82
C LEU A 269 14.65 -19.77 14.97
N LYS A 270 14.25 -20.62 15.91
CA LYS A 270 13.48 -20.23 17.11
C LYS A 270 14.32 -19.32 18.01
N ASP A 271 15.58 -19.67 18.25
CA ASP A 271 16.50 -18.87 19.06
C ASP A 271 16.81 -17.53 18.38
N PHE A 272 16.87 -17.52 17.05
CA PHE A 272 17.07 -16.31 16.26
C PHE A 272 15.81 -15.45 16.10
N PHE A 273 14.63 -15.91 16.52
CA PHE A 273 13.34 -15.24 16.29
C PHE A 273 13.31 -13.79 16.77
N LYS A 274 13.86 -13.50 17.95
CA LYS A 274 13.95 -12.14 18.49
C LYS A 274 14.80 -11.20 17.61
N TYR A 275 15.86 -11.71 17.00
CA TYR A 275 16.71 -10.93 16.08
C TYR A 275 16.03 -10.79 14.72
N ALA A 276 15.37 -11.85 14.24
CA ALA A 276 14.59 -11.82 13.01
C ALA A 276 13.51 -10.74 13.04
N ILE A 277 12.77 -10.59 14.16
CA ILE A 277 11.79 -9.51 14.34
C ILE A 277 12.45 -8.14 14.14
N VAL A 278 13.58 -7.88 14.80
CA VAL A 278 14.26 -6.57 14.69
C VAL A 278 14.72 -6.30 13.25
N ILE A 279 15.28 -7.31 12.57
CA ILE A 279 15.71 -7.22 11.17
C ILE A 279 14.51 -6.96 10.25
N ILE A 280 13.40 -7.65 10.46
CA ILE A 280 12.18 -7.45 9.67
C ILE A 280 11.64 -6.04 9.85
N PHE A 281 11.61 -5.51 11.09
CA PHE A 281 11.18 -4.13 11.34
C PHE A 281 12.15 -3.10 10.75
N LEU A 282 13.45 -3.37 10.73
CA LEU A 282 14.45 -2.53 10.08
C LEU A 282 14.26 -2.50 8.56
N ILE A 283 14.05 -3.66 7.94
CA ILE A 283 13.77 -3.77 6.50
C ILE A 283 12.45 -3.08 6.17
N ALA A 284 11.41 -3.28 6.97
CA ALA A 284 10.13 -2.60 6.80
C ALA A 284 10.31 -1.08 6.84
N ALA A 285 11.06 -0.54 7.81
CA ALA A 285 11.35 0.90 7.91
C ALA A 285 12.18 1.46 6.74
N LEU A 286 12.97 0.62 6.06
CA LEU A 286 13.72 1.01 4.87
C LEU A 286 12.84 1.03 3.60
N LEU A 287 11.91 0.08 3.53
CA LEU A 287 10.99 -0.07 2.39
C LEU A 287 9.84 0.93 2.45
N THR A 288 9.34 1.25 3.65
CA THR A 288 8.30 2.24 3.87
C THR A 288 8.87 3.60 4.21
N PRO A 289 8.09 4.68 4.01
CA PRO A 289 8.32 5.92 4.75
C PRO A 289 8.39 5.65 6.27
N PRO A 290 9.02 6.55 7.06
CA PRO A 290 9.13 6.40 8.51
C PRO A 290 7.78 6.67 9.19
N ASP A 291 6.83 5.74 9.04
CA ASP A 291 5.52 5.72 9.65
C ASP A 291 5.28 4.35 10.32
N VAL A 292 4.92 4.39 11.60
CA VAL A 292 4.77 3.21 12.46
C VAL A 292 3.71 2.25 11.94
N LEU A 293 2.58 2.76 11.41
CA LEU A 293 1.48 1.87 11.05
C LEU A 293 1.72 1.18 9.71
N THR A 294 2.21 1.90 8.70
CA THR A 294 2.64 1.26 7.46
C THR A 294 3.84 0.33 7.68
N GLN A 295 4.78 0.68 8.55
CA GLN A 295 5.87 -0.21 8.95
C GLN A 295 5.32 -1.51 9.58
N LEU A 296 4.35 -1.43 10.49
CA LEU A 296 3.73 -2.60 11.12
C LEU A 296 2.95 -3.45 10.12
N LEU A 297 2.16 -2.81 9.25
CA LEU A 297 1.40 -3.47 8.18
C LEU A 297 2.31 -4.29 7.26
N MET A 298 3.54 -3.82 7.05
CA MET A 298 4.53 -4.44 6.18
C MET A 298 5.36 -5.50 6.92
N ALA A 299 5.68 -5.26 8.19
CA ALA A 299 6.43 -6.19 9.02
C ALA A 299 5.59 -7.43 9.40
N ALA A 300 4.28 -7.27 9.64
CA ALA A 300 3.45 -8.37 10.12
C ALA A 300 3.42 -9.59 9.17
N PRO A 301 3.20 -9.44 7.84
CA PRO A 301 3.27 -10.58 6.93
C PRO A 301 4.65 -11.22 6.86
N LEU A 302 5.73 -10.43 7.00
CA LEU A 302 7.11 -10.94 7.00
C LEU A 302 7.42 -11.77 8.24
N VAL A 303 6.94 -11.35 9.42
CA VAL A 303 7.07 -12.13 10.67
C VAL A 303 6.29 -13.44 10.56
N ILE A 304 5.07 -13.40 10.01
CA ILE A 304 4.28 -14.62 9.77
C ILE A 304 5.03 -15.56 8.83
N LEU A 305 5.62 -15.04 7.76
CA LEU A 305 6.39 -15.82 6.80
C LEU A 305 7.65 -16.46 7.42
N TYR A 306 8.34 -15.74 8.32
CA TYR A 306 9.43 -16.32 9.10
C TYR A 306 8.94 -17.45 10.03
N GLY A 307 7.77 -17.28 10.65
CA GLY A 307 7.11 -18.34 11.43
C GLY A 307 6.76 -19.58 10.59
N VAL A 308 6.27 -19.39 9.37
CA VAL A 308 6.03 -20.48 8.40
C VAL A 308 7.36 -21.16 8.04
N SER A 309 8.44 -20.40 7.90
CA SER A 309 9.77 -20.95 7.64
C SER A 309 10.23 -21.85 8.80
N ILE A 310 10.03 -21.44 10.06
CA ILE A 310 10.29 -22.28 11.25
C ILE A 310 9.51 -23.59 11.18
N LEU A 311 8.22 -23.54 10.84
CA LEU A 311 7.36 -24.73 10.74
C LEU A 311 7.90 -25.72 9.69
N ILE A 312 8.31 -25.21 8.54
CA ILE A 312 8.87 -26.04 7.45
C ILE A 312 10.19 -26.69 7.91
N VAL A 313 11.07 -25.93 8.54
CA VAL A 313 12.34 -26.47 9.06
C VAL A 313 12.09 -27.52 10.14
N ALA A 314 11.15 -27.29 11.05
CA ALA A 314 10.79 -28.27 12.09
C ALA A 314 10.25 -29.59 11.54
N ALA A 315 9.55 -29.56 10.39
CA ALA A 315 9.07 -30.78 9.75
C ALA A 315 10.17 -31.58 9.03
N VAL A 316 11.28 -30.92 8.67
CA VAL A 316 12.30 -31.47 7.76
C VAL A 316 13.58 -31.84 8.51
N ASN A 317 14.02 -30.97 9.42
CA ASN A 317 15.20 -31.16 10.25
C ASN A 317 14.91 -30.76 11.71
N PRO A 318 14.04 -31.51 12.42
CA PRO A 318 13.79 -31.27 13.83
C PRO A 318 15.05 -31.54 14.64
N GLU A 319 15.34 -30.65 15.59
CA GLU A 319 16.36 -30.86 16.61
C GLU A 319 16.07 -32.14 17.39
N LYS A 320 17.07 -33.03 17.49
CA LYS A 320 16.96 -34.21 18.36
C LYS A 320 17.14 -33.75 19.82
N PRO A 321 16.30 -34.21 20.76
CA PRO A 321 16.56 -33.98 22.18
C PRO A 321 17.95 -34.51 22.52
N GLU A 322 18.75 -33.71 23.23
CA GLU A 322 19.99 -34.18 23.84
C GLU A 322 19.59 -35.29 24.83
N GLU A 323 19.83 -36.56 24.48
CA GLU A 323 19.78 -37.65 25.46
C GLU A 323 20.99 -37.45 26.36
N ASP A 324 20.74 -37.15 27.64
CA ASP A 324 21.76 -37.04 28.68
C ASP A 324 22.52 -38.39 28.76
N GLU A 325 23.72 -38.47 28.17
CA GLU A 325 24.69 -39.56 28.36
C GLU A 325 25.34 -39.48 29.76
N ASP A 326 24.54 -39.29 30.81
CA ASP A 326 24.99 -39.16 32.21
C ASP A 326 24.41 -40.27 33.11
N GLU A 327 24.32 -41.53 32.65
CA GLU A 327 24.07 -42.68 33.54
C GLU A 327 24.85 -43.94 33.12
N GLU A 328 26.19 -43.88 33.02
CA GLU A 328 26.99 -45.11 33.04
C GLU A 328 28.43 -44.89 33.57
N CYS A 329 28.56 -44.29 34.75
CA CYS A 329 29.83 -44.24 35.50
C CYS A 329 29.61 -44.21 37.02
N ASP A 330 28.85 -45.16 37.59
CA ASP A 330 29.05 -45.51 39.01
C ASP A 330 28.45 -46.89 39.36
N SER A 331 29.10 -47.97 38.94
CA SER A 331 28.80 -49.31 39.47
C SER A 331 30.00 -50.25 39.51
N ASP A 332 31.21 -49.78 39.84
CA ASP A 332 32.27 -50.75 40.17
C ASP A 332 33.43 -50.20 41.03
N THR A 333 33.18 -49.72 42.26
CA THR A 333 34.24 -49.70 43.29
C THR A 333 33.72 -49.62 44.73
N SER A 334 33.07 -50.68 45.23
CA SER A 334 33.01 -50.91 46.70
C SER A 334 32.73 -52.36 47.09
N GLN A 335 33.61 -53.27 46.69
CA GLN A 335 33.81 -54.56 47.37
C GLN A 335 35.30 -54.91 47.37
N LYS A 336 36.06 -54.28 48.26
CA LYS A 336 37.30 -54.82 48.85
C LYS A 336 37.86 -53.84 49.88
N ALA A 337 37.55 -54.07 51.14
CA ALA A 337 38.43 -53.81 52.28
C ALA A 337 37.96 -54.66 53.45
#